data_AF-A0AAQ0ENF2-F1
#
_entry.id   AF-A0AAQ0ENF2-F1
#
_cell.length_a   1.000
_cell.length_b   1.000
_cell.length_c   1.000
_cell.angle_alpha   90.00
_cell.angle_beta   90.00
_cell.angle_gamma   90.00
#
_symmetry.space_group_name_H-M   'P 1'
#
loop_
_entity.id
_entity.type
_entity.pdbx_description
1 polymer ?
#
loop_
_entity_poly.entity_id
_entity_poly.type
_entity_poly.pdbx_seq_one_letter_code
_entity_poly.pdbx_strand_id
1 'polypeptide(L)'
;PLEFPASEIDLSPKLVNIDAVGKRDHILYSLQKQKTPVICITTLKALLERTPSPESLIQDHLELRVGEELDPDTLLDLCKNLGYRHEALAREKGDFAFRGGIVDIFPLSSPEPFRIEFWGDRIASIRAYNPSDQLSTGKLSQITLSPATAIIPTDKLSHSLLDYFEAFPLCIFDGISSLEDNFSDIAGILSSLPKRFLPIQDLCRKILHAS
;
A
#
# COMPACT_ATOMS: atom_id res chain seq x y z
N PRO A 1 -14.44 -1.70 9.23
CA PRO A 1 -13.85 -2.84 8.50
C PRO A 1 -12.79 -2.30 7.53
N LEU A 2 -11.70 -3.03 7.29
CA LEU A 2 -10.69 -2.68 6.30
C LEU A 2 -11.13 -3.21 4.93
N GLU A 3 -11.33 -2.35 3.96
CA GLU A 3 -11.71 -2.74 2.61
C GLU A 3 -10.48 -2.87 1.71
N PHE A 4 -10.03 -4.09 1.45
CA PHE A 4 -8.84 -4.35 0.62
C PHE A 4 -9.25 -4.54 -0.86
N PRO A 5 -8.94 -3.58 -1.76
CA PRO A 5 -9.38 -3.63 -3.14
C PRO A 5 -8.41 -4.43 -4.03
N ALA A 6 -8.90 -4.87 -5.20
CA ALA A 6 -8.03 -5.34 -6.27
C ALA A 6 -7.22 -4.16 -6.84
N SER A 7 -6.03 -4.44 -7.37
CA SER A 7 -5.09 -3.43 -7.89
C SER A 7 -5.59 -2.75 -9.18
N GLU A 8 -6.42 -3.44 -9.96
CA GLU A 8 -7.03 -2.94 -11.19
C GLU A 8 -8.53 -2.74 -11.01
N ILE A 9 -9.07 -1.68 -11.61
CA ILE A 9 -10.51 -1.61 -11.94
C ILE A 9 -10.64 -2.31 -13.30
N ASP A 10 -11.46 -3.35 -13.31
CA ASP A 10 -11.82 -4.09 -14.51
C ASP A 10 -12.18 -3.13 -15.66
N LEU A 11 -11.47 -3.23 -16.80
CA LEU A 11 -11.80 -2.76 -18.17
C LEU A 11 -10.60 -2.34 -19.06
N SER A 12 -9.34 -2.31 -18.58
CA SER A 12 -8.17 -2.37 -19.49
C SER A 12 -6.85 -2.62 -18.75
N PRO A 13 -5.95 -3.50 -19.25
CA PRO A 13 -4.63 -3.78 -18.64
C PRO A 13 -3.62 -2.61 -18.77
N LYS A 14 -4.07 -1.41 -19.12
CA LYS A 14 -3.20 -0.26 -19.41
C LYS A 14 -3.26 0.87 -18.38
N LEU A 15 -4.21 0.85 -17.44
CA LEU A 15 -4.36 1.95 -16.49
C LEU A 15 -4.18 1.44 -15.06
N VAL A 16 -3.05 1.78 -14.45
CA VAL A 16 -2.80 1.55 -13.03
C VAL A 16 -3.73 2.45 -12.23
N ASN A 17 -4.57 1.85 -11.38
CA ASN A 17 -5.39 2.62 -10.46
C ASN A 17 -4.55 3.04 -9.23
N ILE A 18 -4.03 4.26 -9.26
CA ILE A 18 -3.19 4.82 -8.19
C ILE A 18 -3.91 4.82 -6.84
N ASP A 19 -5.22 5.06 -6.81
CA ASP A 19 -5.99 5.04 -5.57
C ASP A 19 -6.13 3.64 -4.99
N ALA A 20 -6.35 2.63 -5.84
CA ALA A 20 -6.37 1.24 -5.40
C ALA A 20 -4.99 0.80 -4.90
N VAL A 21 -3.92 1.13 -5.62
CA VAL A 21 -2.53 0.83 -5.21
C VAL A 21 -2.23 1.44 -3.85
N GLY A 22 -2.52 2.74 -3.68
CA GLY A 22 -2.34 3.44 -2.42
C GLY A 22 -3.16 2.87 -1.28
N LYS A 23 -4.45 2.57 -1.51
CA LYS A 23 -5.33 1.98 -0.48
C LYS A 23 -4.84 0.59 -0.06
N ARG A 24 -4.35 -0.23 -1.00
CA ARG A 24 -3.75 -1.53 -0.71
C ARG A 24 -2.52 -1.38 0.17
N ASP A 25 -1.57 -0.55 -0.25
CA ASP A 25 -0.33 -0.28 0.48
C ASP A 25 -0.61 0.21 1.92
N HIS A 26 -1.50 1.18 2.08
CA HIS A 26 -1.96 1.66 3.38
C HIS A 26 -2.51 0.55 4.28
N ILE A 27 -3.36 -0.32 3.73
CA ILE A 27 -3.98 -1.41 4.48
C ILE A 27 -2.95 -2.45 4.88
N LEU A 28 -2.08 -2.88 3.96
CA LEU A 28 -1.03 -3.86 4.25
C LEU A 28 -0.07 -3.33 5.33
N TYR A 29 0.31 -2.04 5.24
CA TYR A 29 1.15 -1.40 6.24
C TYR A 29 0.46 -1.37 7.61
N SER A 30 -0.83 -1.02 7.63
CA SER A 30 -1.63 -0.99 8.84
C SER A 30 -1.81 -2.38 9.46
N LEU A 31 -2.05 -3.41 8.65
CA LEU A 31 -2.15 -4.81 9.10
C LEU A 31 -0.85 -5.27 9.75
N GLN A 32 0.31 -4.93 9.17
CA GLN A 32 1.60 -5.32 9.71
C GLN A 32 1.96 -4.60 11.02
N LYS A 33 1.47 -3.37 11.23
CA LYS A 33 1.69 -2.61 12.47
C LYS A 33 0.68 -2.93 13.57
N GLN A 34 -0.54 -3.34 13.21
CA GLN A 34 -1.60 -3.62 14.17
C GLN A 34 -1.53 -5.06 14.66
N LYS A 35 -1.69 -5.24 15.97
CA LYS A 35 -1.78 -6.56 16.63
C LYS A 35 -3.19 -6.90 17.09
N THR A 36 -4.17 -6.07 16.73
CA THR A 36 -5.57 -6.24 17.13
C THR A 36 -6.34 -7.01 16.07
N PRO A 37 -7.35 -7.81 16.45
CA PRO A 37 -8.25 -8.43 15.49
C PRO A 37 -8.88 -7.40 14.57
N VAL A 38 -8.91 -7.70 13.27
CA VAL A 38 -9.49 -6.83 12.23
C VAL A 38 -10.51 -7.59 11.41
N ILE A 39 -11.53 -6.88 10.94
CA ILE A 39 -12.46 -7.38 9.91
C ILE A 39 -11.98 -6.80 8.58
N CYS A 40 -11.55 -7.67 7.67
CA CYS A 40 -11.18 -7.30 6.31
C CYS A 40 -12.27 -7.74 5.32
N ILE A 41 -12.71 -6.82 4.47
CA ILE A 41 -13.63 -7.06 3.38
C ILE A 41 -12.82 -6.98 2.09
N THR A 42 -12.87 -8.01 1.26
CA THR A 42 -12.10 -8.07 0.02
C THR A 42 -12.79 -8.94 -1.02
N THR A 43 -12.27 -8.94 -2.24
CA THR A 43 -12.75 -9.79 -3.34
C THR A 43 -11.80 -10.96 -3.55
N LEU A 44 -12.28 -12.02 -4.23
CA LEU A 44 -11.43 -13.13 -4.61
C LEU A 44 -10.25 -12.65 -5.48
N LYS A 45 -10.48 -11.76 -6.45
CA LYS A 45 -9.40 -11.18 -7.28
C LYS A 45 -8.30 -10.54 -6.40
N ALA A 46 -8.67 -9.68 -5.46
CA ALA A 46 -7.72 -9.01 -4.58
C ALA A 46 -6.94 -9.97 -3.67
N LEU A 47 -7.59 -11.05 -3.21
CA LEU A 47 -6.97 -12.10 -2.41
C LEU A 47 -5.88 -12.87 -3.16
N LEU A 48 -6.07 -13.06 -4.47
CA LEU A 48 -5.17 -13.82 -5.34
C LEU A 48 -4.02 -12.98 -5.90
N GLU A 49 -4.13 -11.65 -5.85
CA GLU A 49 -3.06 -10.74 -6.26
C GLU A 49 -1.86 -10.82 -5.31
N ARG A 50 -0.66 -10.79 -5.89
CA ARG A 50 0.58 -10.81 -5.11
C ARG A 50 0.86 -9.47 -4.44
N THR A 51 1.55 -9.52 -3.32
CA THR A 51 1.98 -8.38 -2.51
C THR A 51 3.48 -8.45 -2.21
N PRO A 52 4.11 -7.34 -1.79
CA PRO A 52 5.41 -7.36 -1.12
C PRO A 52 5.41 -8.26 0.12
N SER A 53 6.58 -8.56 0.66
CA SER A 53 6.64 -9.24 1.96
C SER A 53 6.22 -8.26 3.07
N PRO A 54 5.67 -8.76 4.18
CA PRO A 54 5.35 -7.90 5.32
C PRO A 54 6.57 -7.14 5.87
N GLU A 55 7.75 -7.77 5.84
CA GLU A 55 9.02 -7.16 6.29
C GLU A 55 9.48 -6.06 5.34
N SER A 56 9.51 -6.32 4.03
CA SER A 56 9.95 -5.31 3.05
C SER A 56 9.03 -4.11 3.08
N LEU A 57 7.72 -4.33 3.26
CA LEU A 57 6.75 -3.26 3.30
C LEU A 57 7.06 -2.25 4.42
N ILE A 58 7.41 -2.70 5.63
CA ILE A 58 7.77 -1.79 6.73
C ILE A 58 9.05 -1.01 6.43
N GLN A 59 10.04 -1.66 5.80
CA GLN A 59 11.33 -1.05 5.49
C GLN A 59 11.23 0.03 4.41
N ASP A 60 10.28 -0.11 3.50
CA ASP A 60 10.10 0.81 2.36
C ASP A 60 9.31 2.09 2.75
N HIS A 61 8.82 2.20 3.99
CA HIS A 61 8.06 3.38 4.46
C HIS A 61 8.93 4.32 5.29
N LEU A 62 8.67 5.62 5.17
CA LEU A 62 9.28 6.66 6.01
C LEU A 62 8.27 7.21 7.01
N GLU A 63 8.51 7.01 8.30
CA GLU A 63 7.74 7.65 9.37
C GLU A 63 8.36 9.01 9.71
N LEU A 64 7.54 10.05 9.82
CA LEU A 64 7.97 11.39 10.21
C LEU A 64 7.15 11.87 11.41
N ARG A 65 7.82 12.47 12.40
CA ARG A 65 7.17 12.92 13.64
C ARG A 65 7.47 14.38 13.93
N VAL A 66 6.47 15.11 14.46
CA VAL A 66 6.70 16.47 14.94
C VAL A 66 7.74 16.47 16.06
N GLY A 67 8.72 17.37 15.97
CA GLY A 67 9.84 17.50 16.91
C GLY A 67 11.07 16.70 16.55
N GLU A 68 11.00 15.84 15.53
CA GLU A 68 12.14 15.09 14.98
C GLU A 68 13.19 16.04 14.37
N GLU A 69 14.46 15.67 14.51
CA GLU A 69 15.60 16.37 13.92
C GLU A 69 15.84 15.79 12.52
N LEU A 70 15.38 16.53 11.52
CA LEU A 70 15.46 16.23 10.11
C LEU A 70 15.45 17.58 9.38
N ASP A 71 16.51 17.86 8.62
CA ASP A 71 16.57 19.06 7.80
C ASP A 71 15.76 18.89 6.49
N PRO A 72 15.30 19.99 5.88
CA PRO A 72 14.52 19.93 4.65
C PRO A 72 15.24 19.21 3.51
N ASP A 73 16.53 19.46 3.30
CA ASP A 73 17.28 18.91 2.15
C ASP A 73 17.36 17.39 2.22
N THR A 74 17.61 16.84 3.42
CA THR A 74 17.54 15.40 3.67
C THR A 74 16.15 14.84 3.35
N LEU A 75 15.07 15.50 3.74
CA LEU A 75 13.72 15.05 3.39
C LEU A 75 13.48 15.08 1.88
N LEU A 76 13.94 16.10 1.15
CA LEU A 76 13.80 16.17 -0.30
C LEU A 76 14.50 14.99 -0.99
N ASP A 77 15.68 14.59 -0.51
CA ASP A 77 16.40 13.44 -1.05
C ASP A 77 15.71 12.11 -0.71
N LEU A 78 15.16 11.98 0.51
CA LEU A 78 14.33 10.82 0.87
C LEU A 78 13.08 10.71 -0.02
N CYS A 79 12.40 11.83 -0.31
CA CYS A 79 11.27 11.86 -1.24
C CYS A 79 11.67 11.37 -2.63
N LYS A 80 12.81 11.84 -3.18
CA LYS A 80 13.32 11.36 -4.47
C LYS A 80 13.62 9.86 -4.44
N ASN A 81 14.23 9.36 -3.36
CA ASN A 81 14.55 7.94 -3.19
C ASN A 81 13.29 7.06 -3.10
N LEU A 82 12.21 7.59 -2.51
CA LEU A 82 10.89 6.96 -2.48
C LEU A 82 10.15 7.06 -3.83
N GLY A 83 10.70 7.75 -4.82
CA GLY A 83 10.14 7.88 -6.16
C GLY A 83 9.17 9.05 -6.34
N TYR A 84 9.11 9.99 -5.41
CA TYR A 84 8.26 11.17 -5.55
C TYR A 84 8.83 12.13 -6.61
N ARG A 85 7.92 12.80 -7.33
CA ARG A 85 8.26 13.81 -8.34
C ARG A 85 8.34 15.19 -7.72
N HIS A 86 9.43 15.91 -7.99
CA HIS A 86 9.56 17.28 -7.52
C HIS A 86 8.80 18.22 -8.46
N GLU A 87 7.78 18.88 -7.93
CA GLU A 87 6.91 19.78 -8.67
C GLU A 87 6.85 21.16 -8.01
N ALA A 88 6.36 22.16 -8.75
CA ALA A 88 6.16 23.50 -8.20
C ALA A 88 5.06 23.52 -7.12
N LEU A 89 4.09 22.61 -7.23
CA LEU A 89 2.98 22.42 -6.29
C LEU A 89 2.63 20.93 -6.23
N ALA A 90 2.56 20.34 -5.04
CA ALA A 90 2.11 18.96 -4.87
C ALA A 90 0.59 18.88 -5.03
N ARG A 91 0.14 18.57 -6.25
CA ARG A 91 -1.28 18.51 -6.64
C ARG A 91 -1.76 17.07 -6.83
N GLU A 92 -0.89 16.20 -7.32
CA GLU A 92 -1.22 14.81 -7.60
C GLU A 92 -0.48 13.87 -6.66
N LYS A 93 -1.03 12.67 -6.48
CA LYS A 93 -0.37 11.61 -5.74
C LYS A 93 1.00 11.29 -6.36
N GLY A 94 2.00 11.20 -5.51
CA GLY A 94 3.39 11.00 -5.88
C GLY A 94 4.16 12.30 -6.10
N ASP A 95 3.55 13.47 -5.94
CA ASP A 95 4.27 14.75 -6.00
C ASP A 95 4.81 15.17 -4.62
N PHE A 96 5.90 15.92 -4.65
CA PHE A 96 6.32 16.80 -3.55
C PHE A 96 6.76 18.17 -4.06
N ALA A 97 6.67 19.19 -3.21
CA ALA A 97 7.08 20.55 -3.52
C ALA A 97 7.76 21.20 -2.30
N PHE A 98 8.77 22.03 -2.56
CA PHE A 98 9.47 22.79 -1.52
C PHE A 98 9.35 24.29 -1.76
N ARG A 99 8.89 25.03 -0.76
CA ARG A 99 8.77 26.50 -0.83
C ARG A 99 8.90 27.13 0.55
N GLY A 100 9.72 28.17 0.69
CA GLY A 100 9.74 29.01 1.90
C GLY A 100 9.90 28.26 3.23
N GLY A 101 10.66 27.16 3.25
CA GLY A 101 10.88 26.36 4.46
C GLY A 101 9.79 25.35 4.80
N ILE A 102 8.84 25.11 3.88
CA ILE A 102 7.83 24.06 4.01
C ILE A 102 7.95 23.05 2.86
N VAL A 103 7.69 21.78 3.17
CA VAL A 103 7.63 20.68 2.20
C VAL A 103 6.19 20.19 2.14
N ASP A 104 5.58 20.30 0.97
CA ASP A 104 4.26 19.72 0.65
C ASP A 104 4.50 18.35 -0.02
N ILE A 105 3.84 17.27 0.42
CA ILE A 105 4.01 15.91 -0.10
C ILE A 105 2.63 15.27 -0.25
N PHE A 106 2.35 14.62 -1.39
CA PHE A 106 1.09 13.88 -1.60
C PHE A 106 1.33 12.38 -1.74
N PRO A 107 1.22 11.59 -0.65
CA PRO A 107 1.43 10.14 -0.71
C PRO A 107 0.36 9.40 -1.50
N LEU A 108 0.72 8.29 -2.12
CA LEU A 108 -0.22 7.41 -2.81
C LEU A 108 -1.23 6.82 -1.82
N SER A 109 -0.73 6.44 -0.64
CA SER A 109 -1.46 5.79 0.46
C SER A 109 -2.34 6.72 1.29
N SER A 110 -2.29 8.03 1.04
CA SER A 110 -3.09 9.03 1.77
C SER A 110 -4.21 9.59 0.89
N PRO A 111 -5.40 9.87 1.44
CA PRO A 111 -6.44 10.61 0.72
C PRO A 111 -6.10 12.10 0.56
N GLU A 112 -5.26 12.64 1.45
CA GLU A 112 -4.89 14.06 1.48
C GLU A 112 -3.37 14.23 1.47
N PRO A 113 -2.84 15.31 0.86
CA PRO A 113 -1.44 15.69 1.00
C PRO A 113 -1.12 16.24 2.39
N PHE A 114 0.16 16.22 2.71
CA PHE A 114 0.72 16.72 3.96
C PHE A 114 1.63 17.91 3.72
N ARG A 115 1.51 18.93 4.57
CA ARG A 115 2.42 20.07 4.68
C ARG A 115 3.27 19.90 5.91
N ILE A 116 4.59 19.96 5.73
CA ILE A 116 5.59 19.82 6.78
C ILE A 116 6.31 21.16 6.90
N GLU A 117 6.19 21.79 8.06
CA GLU A 117 6.85 23.06 8.37
C GLU A 117 8.10 22.79 9.20
N PHE A 118 9.21 23.42 8.85
CA PHE A 118 10.49 23.25 9.54
C PHE A 118 10.86 24.48 10.37
N TRP A 119 11.62 24.25 11.43
CA TRP A 119 12.34 25.28 12.18
C TRP A 119 13.82 24.88 12.25
N GLY A 120 14.62 25.43 11.34
CA GLY A 120 15.99 24.97 11.13
C GLY A 120 16.01 23.53 10.62
N ASP A 121 16.59 22.65 11.42
CA ASP A 121 16.78 21.22 11.19
C ASP A 121 15.74 20.34 11.92
N ARG A 122 14.58 20.92 12.30
CA ARG A 122 13.54 20.18 13.02
C ARG A 122 12.17 20.33 12.37
N ILE A 123 11.39 19.26 12.42
CA ILE A 123 9.98 19.27 12.02
C ILE A 123 9.17 20.03 13.08
N ALA A 124 8.73 21.24 12.74
CA ALA A 124 7.96 22.11 13.64
C ALA A 124 6.47 21.78 13.63
N SER A 125 5.88 21.48 12.47
CA SER A 125 4.49 21.06 12.38
C SER A 125 4.21 20.20 11.15
N ILE A 126 3.21 19.32 11.26
CA ILE A 126 2.68 18.53 10.14
C ILE A 126 1.18 18.75 10.06
N ARG A 127 0.66 19.00 8.85
CA ARG A 127 -0.76 19.24 8.61
C ARG A 127 -1.24 18.52 7.36
N ALA A 128 -2.44 17.95 7.40
CA ALA A 128 -3.16 17.61 6.18
C ALA A 128 -3.73 18.89 5.54
N TYR A 129 -3.88 18.91 4.23
CA TYR A 129 -4.52 20.02 3.52
C TYR A 129 -5.32 19.53 2.31
N ASN A 130 -6.31 20.32 1.87
CA ASN A 130 -7.08 20.01 0.68
C ASN A 130 -6.26 20.37 -0.58
N PRO A 131 -6.00 19.43 -1.51
CA PRO A 131 -5.15 19.69 -2.67
C PRO A 131 -5.71 20.74 -3.64
N SER A 132 -7.03 20.99 -3.63
CA SER A 132 -7.68 21.92 -4.54
C SER A 132 -7.50 23.39 -4.16
N ASP A 133 -7.59 23.73 -2.87
CA ASP A 133 -7.53 25.10 -2.34
C ASP A 133 -6.27 25.36 -1.49
N GLN A 134 -5.50 24.31 -1.16
CA GLN A 134 -4.31 24.34 -0.32
C GLN A 134 -4.53 24.80 1.13
N LEU A 135 -5.77 24.72 1.62
CA LEU A 135 -6.12 25.05 2.99
C LEU A 135 -5.92 23.84 3.90
N SER A 136 -5.31 24.06 5.06
CA SER A 136 -5.10 23.00 6.05
C SER A 136 -6.42 22.45 6.59
N THR A 137 -6.53 21.13 6.65
CA THR A 137 -7.72 20.41 7.15
C THR A 137 -7.53 19.90 8.58
N GLY A 138 -6.29 19.64 9.01
CA GLY A 138 -6.00 19.21 10.38
C GLY A 138 -4.52 19.16 10.71
N LYS A 139 -4.19 19.23 12.01
CA LYS A 139 -2.82 19.02 12.52
C LYS A 139 -2.60 17.55 12.81
N LEU A 140 -1.41 17.05 12.51
CA LEU A 140 -0.98 15.68 12.74
C LEU A 140 0.28 15.68 13.59
N SER A 141 0.40 14.72 14.52
CA SER A 141 1.63 14.53 15.32
C SER A 141 2.68 13.68 14.59
N GLN A 142 2.23 12.87 13.64
CA GLN A 142 3.05 11.96 12.85
C GLN A 142 2.37 11.68 11.51
N ILE A 143 3.16 11.33 10.50
CA ILE A 143 2.71 10.80 9.22
C ILE A 143 3.60 9.63 8.81
N THR A 144 3.13 8.85 7.84
CA THR A 144 3.93 7.83 7.16
C THR A 144 3.87 8.11 5.67
N LEU A 145 5.03 8.17 5.02
CA LEU A 145 5.16 8.28 3.58
C LEU A 145 5.45 6.89 3.02
N SER A 146 4.58 6.43 2.14
CA SER A 146 4.84 5.22 1.37
C SER A 146 5.64 5.52 0.10
N PRO A 147 6.28 4.52 -0.53
CA PRO A 147 6.89 4.68 -1.84
C PRO A 147 5.88 5.23 -2.85
N ALA A 148 6.31 6.20 -3.66
CA ALA A 148 5.50 6.76 -4.75
C ALA A 148 5.58 5.94 -6.05
N THR A 149 5.76 4.62 -5.92
CA THR A 149 5.89 3.71 -7.05
C THR A 149 4.58 2.94 -7.25
N ALA A 150 3.88 3.25 -8.34
CA ALA A 150 2.60 2.61 -8.63
C ALA A 150 2.75 1.16 -9.16
N ILE A 151 3.90 0.83 -9.74
CA ILE A 151 4.19 -0.50 -10.31
C ILE A 151 5.36 -1.12 -9.55
N ILE A 152 5.05 -2.14 -8.75
CA ILE A 152 6.07 -2.89 -8.01
C ILE A 152 6.67 -3.96 -8.93
N PRO A 153 8.00 -4.07 -9.04
CA PRO A 153 8.66 -5.12 -9.79
C PRO A 153 8.18 -6.52 -9.37
N THR A 154 7.91 -7.40 -10.34
CA THR A 154 7.29 -8.72 -10.09
C THR A 154 8.15 -9.63 -9.20
N ASP A 155 9.47 -9.48 -9.23
CA ASP A 155 10.42 -10.19 -8.36
C ASP A 155 10.30 -9.79 -6.88
N LYS A 156 9.80 -8.59 -6.59
CA LYS A 156 9.46 -8.15 -5.23
C LYS A 156 8.06 -8.60 -4.77
N LEU A 157 7.25 -9.17 -5.66
CA LEU A 157 5.89 -9.64 -5.36
C LEU A 157 5.87 -11.16 -5.15
N SER A 158 5.91 -11.58 -3.89
CA SER A 158 6.04 -13.00 -3.52
C SER A 158 5.01 -13.47 -2.49
N HIS A 159 4.26 -12.56 -1.88
CA HIS A 159 3.29 -12.86 -0.82
C HIS A 159 1.86 -12.53 -1.28
N SER A 160 0.89 -12.67 -0.38
CA SER A 160 -0.51 -12.34 -0.55
C SER A 160 -1.04 -11.62 0.69
N LEU A 161 -2.27 -11.08 0.61
CA LEU A 161 -2.96 -10.50 1.76
C LEU A 161 -2.98 -11.44 2.98
N LEU A 162 -3.11 -12.74 2.77
CA LEU A 162 -3.18 -13.73 3.86
C LEU A 162 -1.88 -13.85 4.66
N ASP A 163 -0.74 -13.48 4.07
CA ASP A 163 0.56 -13.54 4.73
C ASP A 163 0.78 -12.41 5.75
N TYR A 164 -0.11 -11.41 5.78
CA TYR A 164 -0.10 -10.30 6.75
C TYR A 164 -0.87 -10.62 8.04
N PHE A 165 -1.44 -11.83 8.16
CA PHE A 165 -2.10 -12.29 9.36
C PHE A 165 -1.24 -13.34 10.08
N GLU A 166 -1.05 -13.17 11.39
CA GLU A 166 -0.26 -14.11 12.22
C GLU A 166 -0.83 -15.54 12.20
N ALA A 167 -2.15 -15.67 12.07
CA ALA A 167 -2.86 -16.93 11.93
C ALA A 167 -3.81 -16.88 10.73
N PHE A 168 -4.16 -18.05 10.20
CA PHE A 168 -5.11 -18.13 9.08
C PHE A 168 -6.47 -17.53 9.50
N PRO A 169 -6.98 -16.50 8.82
CA PRO A 169 -8.21 -15.83 9.22
C PRO A 169 -9.44 -16.72 8.96
N LEU A 170 -10.50 -16.53 9.75
CA LEU A 170 -11.81 -17.09 9.42
C LEU A 170 -12.35 -16.38 8.17
N CYS A 171 -12.50 -17.13 7.07
CA CYS A 171 -13.07 -16.60 5.83
C CYS A 171 -14.58 -16.80 5.79
N ILE A 172 -15.34 -15.72 5.60
CA ILE A 172 -16.79 -15.75 5.39
C ILE A 172 -17.05 -15.28 3.95
N PHE A 173 -17.79 -16.07 3.19
CA PHE A 173 -18.13 -15.77 1.81
C PHE A 173 -19.58 -15.31 1.72
N ASP A 174 -19.81 -14.17 1.08
CA ASP A 174 -21.13 -13.76 0.65
C ASP A 174 -21.41 -14.36 -0.73
N GLY A 175 -22.40 -15.25 -0.82
CA GLY A 175 -22.76 -15.94 -2.07
C GLY A 175 -21.73 -16.96 -2.57
N ILE A 176 -21.51 -18.04 -1.81
CA ILE A 176 -20.54 -19.10 -2.18
C ILE A 176 -20.80 -19.73 -3.57
N SER A 177 -22.06 -19.79 -4.00
CA SER A 177 -22.43 -20.28 -5.33
C SER A 177 -21.89 -19.40 -6.46
N SER A 178 -21.87 -18.08 -6.27
CA SER A 178 -21.32 -17.13 -7.25
C SER A 178 -19.81 -17.27 -7.42
N LEU A 179 -19.13 -17.94 -6.47
CA LEU A 179 -17.70 -18.18 -6.51
C LEU A 179 -17.34 -19.29 -7.51
N GLU A 180 -18.25 -20.25 -7.70
CA GLU A 180 -18.11 -21.33 -8.69
C GLU A 180 -18.19 -20.78 -10.12
N ASP A 181 -19.13 -19.87 -10.38
CA ASP A 181 -19.30 -19.22 -11.68
C ASP A 181 -18.07 -18.39 -12.06
N ASN A 182 -17.55 -17.62 -11.11
CA ASN A 182 -16.36 -16.77 -11.29
C ASN A 182 -15.05 -17.57 -11.40
N PHE A 183 -15.03 -18.85 -11.05
CA PHE A 183 -13.81 -19.67 -11.07
C PHE A 183 -13.28 -19.87 -12.50
N SER A 184 -14.18 -19.90 -13.48
CA SER A 184 -13.84 -20.00 -14.91
C SER A 184 -13.05 -18.79 -15.40
N ASP A 185 -13.43 -17.59 -14.93
CA ASP A 185 -12.78 -16.32 -15.30
C ASP A 185 -11.44 -16.12 -14.58
N ILE A 186 -11.29 -16.74 -13.40
CA ILE A 186 -10.11 -16.61 -12.53
C ILE A 186 -9.07 -17.72 -12.80
N ALA A 187 -9.41 -18.76 -13.59
CA ALA A 187 -8.53 -19.89 -13.86
C ALA A 187 -7.14 -19.50 -14.39
N GLY A 188 -7.03 -18.41 -15.17
CA GLY A 188 -5.74 -17.86 -15.61
C GLY A 188 -4.89 -17.30 -14.46
N ILE A 189 -5.53 -16.68 -13.46
CA ILE A 189 -4.90 -16.15 -12.23
C ILE A 189 -4.50 -17.30 -11.29
N LEU A 190 -5.25 -18.40 -11.28
CA LEU A 190 -4.91 -19.57 -10.45
C LEU A 190 -3.51 -20.14 -10.77
N SER A 191 -3.10 -20.07 -12.03
CA SER A 191 -1.77 -20.52 -12.47
C SER A 191 -0.61 -19.64 -11.96
N SER A 192 -0.89 -18.40 -11.55
CA SER A 192 0.09 -17.44 -11.03
C SER A 192 0.05 -17.29 -9.50
N LEU A 193 -0.76 -18.09 -8.81
CA LEU A 193 -0.95 -18.01 -7.37
C LEU A 193 0.34 -18.19 -6.57
N PRO A 194 0.41 -17.62 -5.36
CA PRO A 194 1.40 -18.00 -4.37
C PRO A 194 1.41 -19.52 -4.17
N LYS A 195 2.56 -20.10 -3.81
CA LYS A 195 2.76 -21.56 -3.59
C LYS A 195 1.89 -22.19 -2.48
N ARG A 196 0.87 -21.49 -2.00
CA ARG A 196 -0.08 -21.89 -0.96
C ARG A 196 -1.33 -22.58 -1.52
N PHE A 197 -1.66 -22.37 -2.79
CA PHE A 197 -2.72 -23.11 -3.49
C PHE A 197 -2.08 -24.08 -4.49
N LEU A 198 -2.13 -25.38 -4.18
CA LEU A 198 -1.61 -26.43 -5.04
C LEU A 198 -2.77 -27.30 -5.53
N PRO A 199 -2.76 -27.75 -6.80
CA PRO A 199 -3.63 -28.84 -7.22
C PRO A 199 -3.45 -30.02 -6.28
N ILE A 200 -4.54 -30.72 -5.96
CA ILE A 200 -4.49 -31.87 -5.06
C ILE A 200 -3.49 -32.92 -5.55
N GLN A 201 -3.31 -33.05 -6.88
CA GLN A 201 -2.32 -33.95 -7.46
C GLN A 201 -0.88 -33.57 -7.13
N ASP A 202 -0.56 -32.27 -7.06
CA ASP A 202 0.79 -31.80 -6.73
C ASP A 202 1.09 -31.95 -5.24
N LEU A 203 0.09 -31.77 -4.37
CA LEU A 203 0.19 -32.12 -2.96
C LEU A 203 0.46 -33.62 -2.79
N CYS A 204 -0.34 -34.47 -3.44
CA CYS A 204 -0.14 -35.92 -3.41
C CYS A 204 1.25 -36.30 -3.92
N ARG A 205 1.72 -35.70 -5.01
CA ARG A 205 3.07 -35.95 -5.56
C ARG A 205 4.17 -35.56 -4.56
N LYS A 206 4.05 -34.40 -3.90
CA LYS A 206 5.02 -33.98 -2.87
C LYS A 206 5.03 -34.89 -1.65
N ILE A 207 3.86 -35.35 -1.18
CA ILE A 207 3.76 -36.29 -0.05
C ILE A 207 4.38 -37.64 -0.43
N LEU A 208 4.12 -38.14 -1.63
CA LEU A 208 4.60 -39.45 -2.10
C LEU A 208 6.10 -39.49 -2.42
N HIS A 209 6.74 -38.36 -2.71
CA HIS A 209 8.18 -38.26 -2.98
C HIS A 209 9.01 -37.67 -1.84
N ALA A 210 8.39 -37.36 -0.69
CA ALA A 210 9.10 -36.93 0.52
C ALA A 210 9.54 -38.11 1.42
N SER A 211 9.54 -39.34 0.88
CA SER A 211 10.01 -40.57 1.53
C SER A 211 11.35 -41.03 0.94
#